data_AF-A0A8J6UET7-F1
#
_entry.id   AF-A0A8J6UET7-F1
#
_cell.length_a   1.000
_cell.length_b   1.000
_cell.length_c   1.000
_cell.angle_alpha   90.00
_cell.angle_beta   90.00
_cell.angle_gamma   90.00
#
_symmetry.space_group_name_H-M   'P 1'
#
loop_
_entity.id
_entity.type
_entity.pdbx_description
1 polymer ?
#
loop_
_entity_poly.entity_id
_entity_poly.type
_entity_poly.pdbx_seq_one_letter_code
_entity_poly.pdbx_strand_id
1 'polypeptide(L)' 'KLAKHVTKRPYVISFTGCFHGRSLGALSVTTSKSKYRKFLQPNGLAYQVPYADVKNAPSGVDSENYVIEKLEKDFET' A
#
# COMPACT_ATOMS: atom_id res chain seq x y z
N LYS A 1 -3.48 6.21 -14.64
CA LYS A 1 -3.19 6.60 -16.05
C LYS A 1 -2.53 7.98 -16.11
N LEU A 2 -3.22 9.04 -15.71
CA LEU A 2 -2.70 10.42 -15.76
C LEU A 2 -1.39 10.60 -15.00
N ALA A 3 -1.31 10.16 -13.73
CA ALA A 3 -0.09 10.23 -12.93
C ALA A 3 1.12 9.55 -13.62
N LYS A 4 0.94 8.32 -14.15
CA LYS A 4 1.99 7.61 -14.89
C LYS A 4 2.42 8.37 -16.16
N HIS A 5 1.46 8.95 -16.88
CA HIS A 5 1.74 9.66 -18.13
C HIS A 5 2.50 10.97 -17.92
N VAL A 6 2.14 11.76 -16.89
CA VAL A 6 2.79 13.05 -16.61
C VAL A 6 4.16 12.87 -15.97
N THR A 7 4.28 11.93 -15.02
CA THR A 7 5.55 11.70 -14.30
C THR A 7 6.54 10.83 -15.06
N LYS A 8 6.09 10.13 -16.11
CA LYS A 8 6.86 9.09 -16.82
C LYS A 8 7.35 7.96 -15.89
N ARG A 9 6.69 7.78 -14.75
CA ARG A 9 6.97 6.70 -13.77
C ARG A 9 5.87 5.65 -13.87
N PRO A 10 6.17 4.41 -14.29
CA PRO A 10 5.15 3.40 -14.54
C PRO A 10 4.65 2.71 -13.27
N TYR A 11 5.39 2.80 -12.17
CA TYR A 11 5.05 2.17 -10.90
C TYR A 11 4.13 3.04 -10.05
N VAL A 12 3.31 2.40 -9.22
CA VAL A 12 2.51 3.04 -8.18
C VAL A 12 2.76 2.35 -6.84
N ILE A 13 2.65 3.13 -5.77
CA ILE A 13 2.68 2.61 -4.40
C ILE A 13 1.25 2.62 -3.87
N SER A 14 0.87 1.55 -3.19
CA SER A 14 -0.42 1.39 -2.52
C SER A 14 -0.21 0.82 -1.13
N PHE A 15 -1.18 1.01 -0.24
CA PHE A 15 -1.07 0.48 1.11
C PHE A 15 -1.78 -0.86 1.28
N THR A 16 -1.27 -1.70 2.19
CA THR A 16 -1.96 -2.92 2.61
C THR A 16 -3.24 -2.57 3.39
N GLY A 17 -4.30 -3.35 3.20
CA GLY A 17 -5.62 -3.08 3.77
C GLY A 17 -6.53 -2.15 2.95
N CYS A 18 -6.03 -1.43 1.93
CA CYS A 18 -6.82 -0.47 1.16
C CYS A 18 -7.75 -1.09 0.11
N PHE A 19 -8.82 -0.36 -0.25
CA PHE A 19 -9.77 -0.72 -1.31
C PHE A 19 -9.93 0.42 -2.32
N HIS A 20 -9.64 0.15 -3.59
CA HIS A 20 -9.68 1.14 -4.68
C HIS A 20 -10.59 0.73 -5.86
N GLY A 21 -11.39 -0.34 -5.68
CA GLY A 21 -12.33 -0.83 -6.69
C GLY A 21 -11.98 -2.24 -7.21
N ARG A 22 -12.67 -2.66 -8.27
CA ARG A 22 -12.60 -4.04 -8.82
C ARG A 22 -12.31 -4.13 -10.31
N SER A 23 -12.02 -3.01 -10.98
CA SER A 23 -11.43 -3.06 -12.33
C SER A 23 -10.01 -3.63 -12.25
N LEU A 24 -9.46 -4.21 -13.33
CA LEU A 24 -8.11 -4.79 -13.30
C LEU A 24 -7.04 -3.79 -12.82
N GLY A 25 -7.15 -2.52 -13.22
CA GLY A 25 -6.28 -1.46 -12.73
C GLY A 25 -6.46 -1.17 -11.24
N ALA A 26 -7.69 -1.12 -10.74
CA ALA A 26 -7.98 -0.92 -9.32
C ALA A 26 -7.60 -2.12 -8.44
N LEU A 27 -7.74 -3.34 -8.97
CA LEU A 27 -7.33 -4.58 -8.30
C LEU A 27 -5.83 -4.64 -8.07
N SER A 28 -5.02 -3.98 -8.92
CA SER A 28 -3.57 -3.90 -8.74
C SER A 28 -3.14 -3.20 -7.45
N VAL A 29 -4.01 -2.35 -6.90
CA VAL A 29 -3.76 -1.57 -5.68
C VAL A 29 -4.76 -1.88 -4.56
N THR A 30 -5.74 -2.77 -4.80
CA THR A 30 -6.72 -3.19 -3.78
C THR A 30 -6.19 -4.37 -3.01
N THR A 31 -5.90 -4.18 -1.72
CA THR A 31 -5.28 -5.18 -0.83
C THR A 31 -6.21 -5.66 0.28
N SER A 32 -7.37 -5.01 0.48
CA SER A 32 -8.29 -5.23 1.61
C SER A 32 -8.81 -6.67 1.80
N LYS A 33 -9.07 -7.41 0.72
CA LYS A 33 -9.51 -8.82 0.79
C LYS A 33 -8.95 -9.63 -0.37
N SER A 34 -8.40 -10.80 -0.07
CA SER A 34 -7.80 -11.71 -1.06
C SER A 34 -8.80 -12.18 -2.13
N LYS A 35 -10.08 -12.37 -1.77
CA LYS A 35 -11.14 -12.83 -2.69
C LYS A 35 -11.33 -11.97 -3.93
N TYR A 36 -10.97 -10.67 -3.88
CA TYR A 36 -11.09 -9.78 -5.04
C TYR A 36 -9.99 -9.99 -6.09
N ARG A 37 -8.86 -10.59 -5.70
CA ARG A 37 -7.71 -10.86 -6.59
C ARG A 37 -7.48 -12.35 -6.81
N LYS A 38 -8.18 -13.22 -6.07
CA LYS A 38 -8.04 -14.67 -6.17
C LYS A 38 -8.29 -15.12 -7.61
N PHE A 39 -7.38 -15.92 -8.15
CA PHE A 39 -7.38 -16.43 -9.54
C PHE A 39 -7.26 -15.35 -10.64
N LEU A 40 -7.01 -14.10 -10.27
CA LEU A 40 -6.70 -13.03 -11.20
C LEU A 40 -5.20 -12.73 -11.13
N GLN A 41 -4.63 -12.21 -12.22
CA GLN A 41 -3.28 -11.64 -12.24
C GLN A 41 -3.36 -10.11 -12.38
N PRO A 42 -3.80 -9.36 -11.36
CA PRO A 42 -3.97 -7.91 -11.46
C PRO A 42 -2.63 -7.15 -11.31
N ASN A 43 -1.50 -7.64 -11.81
CA ASN A 43 -0.17 -7.05 -11.56
C ASN A 43 0.09 -5.76 -12.38
N GLY A 44 -0.53 -4.66 -11.96
CA GLY A 44 -0.50 -3.36 -12.65
C GLY A 44 0.75 -2.49 -12.43
N LEU A 45 1.93 -3.08 -12.20
CA LEU A 45 3.16 -2.38 -11.78
C LEU A 45 2.91 -1.59 -10.48
N ALA A 46 2.53 -2.30 -9.41
CA ALA A 46 2.18 -1.71 -8.13
C ALA A 46 2.95 -2.39 -7.00
N TYR A 47 3.53 -1.58 -6.11
CA TYR A 47 4.11 -2.03 -4.84
C TYR A 47 3.12 -1.80 -3.71
N GLN A 48 3.17 -2.68 -2.71
CA GLN A 48 2.33 -2.60 -1.52
C GLN A 48 3.21 -2.31 -0.32
N VAL A 49 2.84 -1.31 0.48
CA VAL A 49 3.54 -0.91 1.70
C VAL A 49 2.58 -0.94 2.90
N PRO A 50 3.05 -1.18 4.13
CA PRO A 50 2.19 -1.14 5.31
C PRO A 50 1.50 0.23 5.49
N TYR A 51 0.22 0.24 5.84
CA TYR A 51 -0.47 1.47 6.25
C TYR A 51 -0.06 1.87 7.67
N ALA A 52 0.05 3.18 7.92
CA ALA A 52 0.40 3.70 9.24
C ALA A 52 -0.63 3.30 10.30
N ASP A 53 -0.19 2.54 11.31
CA ASP A 53 -1.03 2.04 12.39
C ASP A 53 -0.68 2.71 13.72
N VAL A 54 -1.15 3.94 13.86
CA VAL A 54 -0.93 4.78 15.05
C VAL A 54 -1.58 4.22 16.32
N LYS A 55 -2.58 3.33 16.18
CA LYS A 55 -3.30 2.76 17.33
C LYS A 55 -2.46 1.76 18.10
N ASN A 56 -1.47 1.17 17.44
CA ASN A 56 -0.54 0.23 18.04
C ASN A 56 0.72 0.92 18.60
N ALA A 57 0.78 2.27 18.56
CA ALA A 57 1.84 3.01 19.22
C ALA A 57 1.77 2.81 20.75
N PRO A 58 2.89 2.53 21.44
CA PRO A 58 2.92 2.45 22.89
C PRO A 58 2.49 3.76 23.55
N SER A 59 1.88 3.68 24.73
CA SER A 59 1.48 4.87 25.49
C SER A 59 2.69 5.74 25.84
N GLY A 60 2.56 7.06 25.65
CA GLY A 60 3.64 8.03 25.93
C GLY A 60 4.68 8.16 24.82
N VAL A 61 4.58 7.39 23.74
CA VAL A 61 5.43 7.54 22.55
C VAL A 61 4.71 8.42 21.53
N ASP A 62 5.47 9.28 20.85
CA ASP A 62 4.94 10.02 19.71
C ASP A 62 4.55 9.05 18.58
N SER A 63 3.26 9.06 18.24
CA SER A 63 2.69 8.08 17.31
C SER A 63 3.19 8.25 15.87
N GLU A 64 3.62 9.45 15.49
CA GLU A 64 4.14 9.73 14.15
C GLU A 64 5.54 9.14 13.98
N ASN A 65 6.46 9.45 14.89
CA ASN A 65 7.80 8.86 14.87
C ASN A 65 7.75 7.33 14.97
N TYR A 66 6.87 6.78 15.81
CA TYR A 66 6.69 5.33 15.93
C TYR A 66 6.37 4.65 14.58
N VAL A 67 5.43 5.20 13.80
CA VAL A 67 5.05 4.58 12.52
C VAL A 67 6.11 4.76 11.43
N ILE A 68 6.90 5.83 11.49
CA ILE A 68 8.02 6.07 10.56
C ILE A 68 9.16 5.08 10.84
N GLU A 69 9.62 4.99 12.08
CA GLU A 69 10.69 4.05 12.48
C GLU A 69 10.29 2.60 12.20
N LYS A 70 9.03 2.25 12.46
CA LYS A 70 8.49 0.93 12.13
C LYS A 70 8.54 0.67 10.62
N LEU A 71 8.15 1.64 9.80
CA LEU A 71 8.19 1.52 8.35
C LEU A 71 9.63 1.32 7.87
N GLU A 72 10.59 2.11 8.35
CA GLU A 72 12.00 1.95 7.99
C GLU A 72 12.50 0.54 8.33
N LYS A 73 12.21 0.06 9.55
CA LYS A 73 12.54 -1.30 9.99
C LYS A 73 11.91 -2.39 9.12
N ASP A 74 10.67 -2.21 8.67
CA ASP A 74 9.99 -3.16 7.78
C ASP A 74 10.70 -3.29 6.41
N PHE A 75 11.46 -2.28 5.98
CA PHE A 75 12.19 -2.23 4.70
C PHE A 75 13.70 -2.50 4.78
N GLU A 76 14.27 -2.64 5.98
CA GLU A 76 15.68 -3.00 6.18
C GLU A 76 15.97 -4.50 6.01
N THR A 77 14.92 -5.31 5.85
CA THR A 77 14.99 -6.78 5.66
C THR A 77 15.14 -7.19 4.20
#